data_AF-W9S258-F1
#
_entry.id   AF-W9S258-F1
#
_cell.length_a   1.000
_cell.length_b   1.000
_cell.length_c   1.000
_cell.angle_alpha   90.00
_cell.angle_beta   90.00
_cell.angle_gamma   90.00
#
_symmetry.space_group_name_H-M   'P 1'
#
loop_
_entity.id
_entity.type
_entity.pdbx_description
1 polymer ?
#
loop_
_entity_poly.entity_id
_entity_poly.type
_entity_poly.pdbx_seq_one_letter_code
_entity_poly.pdbx_strand_id
1 'polypeptide(L)'
;MAFYLQVTHFKCRGISLGLSWAHVLGDAFSAADFMNKWAQVVTEIQSSGPPKTTTLPLPNPKPEDFEAPTLLTKDLPVSLNRVDQVGDHWITTNTTKMETFSFPISPSQIANLKVKIVGPFFESLCAIIWQSIAILRQENEPKTVTICKHNSKRTKGVLSNSQIISTVKADFSIIGADPKKLATLLADQATEETTQIVEAIEKDQGVSDVIVYGANLTFVDWQEANFYELELQGHNPDFVSYSIQGIGDNGAVLVLPGSNHFGKGWEKGRLVTVILPQNEVWELKSELKKNELMLESSIE
;
A
#
# COMPACT_ATOMS: atom_id res chain seq x y z
N MET A 1 14.41 -13.02 3.99
CA MET A 1 15.46 -11.96 3.94
C MET A 1 14.80 -10.63 4.23
N ALA A 2 15.22 -9.92 5.30
CA ALA A 2 14.47 -8.79 5.84
C ALA A 2 14.72 -7.45 5.14
N PHE A 3 15.90 -7.28 4.52
CA PHE A 3 16.31 -6.02 3.89
C PHE A 3 17.31 -6.30 2.76
N TYR A 4 17.13 -5.66 1.60
CA TYR A 4 18.04 -5.73 0.47
C TYR A 4 18.04 -4.42 -0.31
N LEU A 5 19.22 -3.89 -0.63
CA LEU A 5 19.39 -2.71 -1.46
C LEU A 5 20.20 -3.08 -2.70
N GLN A 6 19.70 -2.74 -3.89
CA GLN A 6 20.34 -2.97 -5.16
C GLN A 6 20.54 -1.64 -5.89
N VAL A 7 21.76 -1.43 -6.41
CA VAL A 7 22.09 -0.32 -7.29
C VAL A 7 22.39 -0.88 -8.68
N THR A 8 21.65 -0.42 -9.69
CA THR A 8 21.81 -0.87 -11.08
C THR A 8 22.19 0.30 -11.96
N HIS A 9 23.31 0.20 -12.66
CA HIS A 9 23.77 1.19 -13.63
C HIS A 9 23.40 0.75 -15.05
N PHE A 10 22.74 1.64 -15.80
CA PHE A 10 22.39 1.40 -17.19
C PHE A 10 23.47 1.93 -18.14
N LYS A 11 23.59 1.33 -19.34
CA LYS A 11 24.56 1.75 -20.37
C LYS A 11 24.40 3.22 -20.78
N CYS A 12 23.19 3.77 -20.71
CA CYS A 12 22.86 5.16 -20.99
C CYS A 12 23.11 6.13 -19.81
N ARG A 13 23.83 5.68 -18.77
CA ARG A 13 24.13 6.45 -17.53
C ARG A 13 22.94 6.66 -16.58
N GLY A 14 21.78 6.10 -16.87
CA GLY A 14 20.70 6.00 -15.88
C GLY A 14 21.10 5.13 -14.69
N ILE A 15 20.48 5.37 -13.53
CA ILE A 15 20.65 4.58 -12.32
C ILE A 15 19.26 4.15 -11.82
N SER A 16 19.13 2.91 -11.40
CA SER A 16 17.98 2.43 -10.63
C SER A 16 18.42 1.97 -9.25
N LEU A 17 17.63 2.34 -8.25
CA LEU A 17 17.77 1.90 -6.87
C LEU A 17 16.58 1.00 -6.54
N GLY A 18 16.87 -0.25 -6.20
CA GLY A 18 15.87 -1.22 -5.75
C GLY A 18 15.99 -1.43 -4.25
N LEU A 19 14.89 -1.29 -3.52
CA LEU A 19 14.79 -1.67 -2.12
C LEU A 19 13.81 -2.84 -2.00
N SER A 20 14.23 -3.92 -1.34
CA SER A 20 13.34 -4.94 -0.80
C SER A 20 13.33 -4.85 0.71
N TRP A 21 12.14 -4.72 1.29
CA TRP A 21 11.93 -4.34 2.68
C TRP A 21 10.85 -5.24 3.28
N ALA A 22 11.17 -5.98 4.35
CA ALA A 22 10.19 -6.74 5.08
C ALA A 22 9.30 -5.80 5.91
N HIS A 23 7.99 -5.98 5.81
CA HIS A 23 7.00 -5.12 6.45
C HIS A 23 7.10 -5.11 7.99
N VAL A 24 7.70 -6.15 8.59
CA VAL A 24 8.06 -6.18 10.02
C VAL A 24 8.97 -5.02 10.43
N LEU A 25 9.81 -4.51 9.52
CA LEU A 25 10.68 -3.36 9.79
C LEU A 25 9.92 -2.02 9.73
N GLY A 26 8.76 -1.97 9.08
CA GLY A 26 7.92 -0.78 8.97
C GLY A 26 7.16 -0.70 7.65
N ASP A 27 6.23 0.24 7.59
CA ASP A 27 5.37 0.45 6.43
C ASP A 27 6.08 1.22 5.30
N ALA A 28 5.38 1.46 4.19
CA ALA A 28 5.93 2.17 3.04
C ALA A 28 6.36 3.63 3.35
N PHE A 29 5.77 4.27 4.36
CA PHE A 29 6.20 5.60 4.81
C PHE A 29 7.53 5.52 5.53
N SER A 30 7.73 4.51 6.38
CA SER A 30 9.03 4.25 7.01
C SER A 30 10.10 3.82 6.00
N ALA A 31 9.75 3.03 4.99
CA ALA A 31 10.68 2.70 3.90
C ALA A 31 11.08 3.94 3.08
N ALA A 32 10.14 4.85 2.79
CA ALA A 32 10.43 6.12 2.11
C ALA A 32 11.34 7.03 2.95
N ASP A 33 11.01 7.23 4.23
CA ASP A 33 11.84 8.01 5.17
C ASP A 33 13.26 7.44 5.25
N PHE A 34 13.39 6.11 5.33
CA PHE A 34 14.68 5.42 5.34
C PHE A 34 15.48 5.74 4.08
N MET A 35 14.89 5.58 2.89
CA MET A 35 15.58 5.84 1.61
C MET A 35 16.01 7.31 1.48
N ASN A 36 15.14 8.23 1.90
CA ASN A 36 15.44 9.67 1.89
C ASN A 36 16.60 9.99 2.85
N LYS A 37 16.59 9.40 4.06
CA LYS A 37 17.67 9.61 5.03
C LYS A 37 18.97 8.97 4.60
N TRP A 38 18.91 7.78 4.01
CA TRP A 38 20.07 7.09 3.43
C TRP A 38 20.74 7.97 2.36
N ALA A 39 19.95 8.58 1.46
CA ALA A 39 20.48 9.46 0.42
C ALA A 39 21.18 10.72 0.99
N GLN A 40 20.63 11.31 2.05
CA GLN A 40 21.27 12.42 2.78
C GLN A 40 22.63 11.99 3.36
N VAL A 41 22.68 10.85 4.05
CA VAL A 41 23.90 10.32 4.66
C VAL A 41 24.96 10.04 3.58
N VAL A 42 24.58 9.43 2.46
CA VAL A 42 25.52 9.18 1.34
C VAL A 42 26.09 10.50 0.80
N THR A 43 25.25 11.51 0.65
CA THR A 43 25.67 12.84 0.17
C THR A 43 26.61 13.54 1.16
N GLU A 44 26.31 13.44 2.47
CA GLU A 44 27.15 13.96 3.54
C GLU A 44 28.52 13.26 3.58
N ILE A 45 28.54 11.92 3.47
CA ILE A 45 29.78 11.13 3.44
C ILE A 45 30.65 11.50 2.23
N GLN A 46 30.05 11.70 1.06
CA GLN A 46 30.77 12.12 -0.14
C GLN A 46 31.38 13.53 -0.01
N SER A 47 30.71 14.43 0.71
CA SER A 47 31.12 15.82 0.85
C SER A 47 32.13 16.06 1.98
N SER A 48 31.97 15.33 3.10
CA SER A 48 32.66 15.63 4.37
C SER A 48 33.45 14.45 4.94
N GLY A 49 33.43 13.28 4.29
CA GLY A 49 34.00 12.04 4.79
C GLY A 49 33.06 11.28 5.74
N PRO A 50 33.38 10.02 6.10
CA PRO A 50 32.51 9.20 6.93
C PRO A 50 32.32 9.82 8.33
N PRO A 51 31.07 9.89 8.85
CA PRO A 51 30.84 10.38 10.20
C PRO A 51 31.56 9.49 11.22
N LYS A 52 32.09 10.11 12.28
CA LYS A 52 32.56 9.36 13.45
C LYS A 52 31.34 8.71 14.08
N THR A 53 31.26 7.39 14.05
CA THR A 53 30.18 6.60 14.63
C THR A 53 29.91 7.04 16.06
N THR A 54 28.77 7.68 16.29
CA THR A 54 28.25 7.91 17.63
C THR A 54 27.23 6.81 17.86
N THR A 55 27.55 5.85 18.72
CA THR A 55 26.63 4.82 19.16
C THR A 55 25.41 5.51 19.79
N LEU A 56 24.30 5.55 19.06
CA LEU A 56 23.02 5.89 19.68
C LEU A 56 22.71 4.80 20.72
N PRO A 57 22.22 5.15 21.92
CA PRO A 57 21.80 4.15 22.89
C PRO A 57 20.70 3.31 22.24
N LEU A 58 20.93 2.01 22.13
CA LEU A 58 19.87 1.08 21.81
C LEU A 58 18.83 1.18 22.93
N PRO A 59 17.54 1.39 22.64
CA PRO A 59 16.51 1.20 23.65
C PRO A 59 16.64 -0.25 24.12
N ASN A 60 16.98 -0.46 25.39
CA ASN A 60 16.91 -1.80 25.98
C ASN A 60 15.43 -2.21 25.96
N PRO A 61 15.06 -3.29 25.23
CA PRO A 61 13.77 -3.90 25.44
C PRO A 61 13.77 -4.39 26.89
N LYS A 62 12.85 -3.91 27.70
CA LYS A 62 12.56 -4.60 28.96
C LYS A 62 11.96 -5.95 28.58
N PRO A 63 12.44 -7.07 29.16
CA PRO A 63 11.68 -8.30 29.10
C PRO A 63 10.38 -8.05 29.87
N GLU A 64 9.27 -8.00 29.15
CA GLU A 64 7.96 -8.13 29.77
C GLU A 64 7.77 -9.62 30.11
N ASP A 65 7.21 -9.89 31.29
CA ASP A 65 6.88 -11.25 31.70
C ASP A 65 5.70 -11.72 30.84
N PHE A 66 6.00 -12.52 29.81
CA PHE A 66 4.99 -13.05 28.90
C PHE A 66 4.36 -14.31 29.49
N GLU A 67 3.03 -14.29 29.68
CA GLU A 67 2.23 -15.48 29.97
C GLU A 67 2.29 -16.49 28.80
N ALA A 68 1.83 -17.73 28.99
CA ALA A 68 1.85 -18.72 27.91
C ALA A 68 0.99 -18.25 26.71
N PRO A 69 1.49 -18.37 25.46
CA PRO A 69 0.79 -17.88 24.28
C PRO A 69 -0.57 -18.56 24.14
N THR A 70 -1.63 -17.76 24.02
CA THR A 70 -2.96 -18.26 23.68
C THR A 70 -3.16 -18.08 22.19
N LEU A 71 -3.44 -19.17 21.47
CA LEU A 71 -3.80 -19.12 20.05
C LEU A 71 -4.89 -18.07 19.82
N LEU A 72 -4.74 -17.21 18.80
CA LEU A 72 -5.80 -16.33 18.31
C LEU A 72 -7.15 -17.08 18.28
N THR A 73 -8.08 -16.62 19.12
CA THR A 73 -9.48 -17.05 19.13
C THR A 73 -10.20 -16.59 17.85
N LYS A 74 -11.42 -17.10 17.61
CA LYS A 74 -12.24 -16.83 16.42
C LYS A 74 -12.53 -15.34 16.12
N ASP A 75 -12.32 -14.43 17.06
CA ASP A 75 -12.66 -13.01 16.92
C ASP A 75 -11.43 -12.19 16.48
N LEU A 76 -10.90 -12.51 15.30
CA LEU A 76 -9.92 -11.66 14.61
C LEU A 76 -10.60 -10.39 14.08
N PRO A 77 -9.94 -9.22 14.14
CA PRO A 77 -10.38 -8.04 13.39
C PRO A 77 -10.70 -8.38 11.94
N VAL A 78 -11.70 -7.73 11.35
CA VAL A 78 -12.22 -8.09 10.02
C VAL A 78 -11.18 -7.84 8.93
N SER A 79 -10.24 -6.92 9.16
CA SER A 79 -9.11 -6.63 8.28
C SER A 79 -7.99 -7.67 8.32
N LEU A 80 -8.04 -8.67 9.20
CA LEU A 80 -7.05 -9.73 9.30
C LEU A 80 -7.58 -11.05 8.75
N ASN A 81 -6.72 -11.78 8.06
CA ASN A 81 -6.95 -13.18 7.75
C ASN A 81 -5.76 -14.01 8.25
N ARG A 82 -6.06 -15.12 8.93
CA ARG A 82 -5.03 -16.06 9.38
C ARG A 82 -4.56 -16.88 8.18
N VAL A 83 -3.26 -17.10 8.10
CA VAL A 83 -2.66 -17.96 7.08
C VAL A 83 -1.97 -19.16 7.73
N ASP A 84 -1.72 -20.19 6.93
CA ASP A 84 -0.87 -21.31 7.35
C ASP A 84 0.53 -20.79 7.69
N GLN A 85 1.24 -21.50 8.57
CA GLN A 85 2.56 -21.06 9.02
C GLN A 85 3.50 -20.86 7.81
N VAL A 86 3.91 -19.62 7.56
CA VAL A 86 4.74 -19.25 6.41
C VAL A 86 6.23 -19.46 6.69
N GLY A 87 6.57 -19.78 7.95
CA GLY A 87 7.94 -19.96 8.43
C GLY A 87 8.81 -18.74 8.11
N ASP A 88 10.12 -18.96 7.94
CA ASP A 88 11.09 -17.89 7.65
C ASP A 88 11.03 -17.35 6.21
N HIS A 89 10.10 -17.86 5.40
CA HIS A 89 10.02 -17.54 3.98
C HIS A 89 9.17 -16.31 3.69
N TRP A 90 8.31 -15.86 4.62
CA TRP A 90 7.53 -14.61 4.55
C TRP A 90 6.81 -14.39 3.20
N ILE A 91 6.42 -15.48 2.53
CA ILE A 91 5.70 -15.48 1.25
C ILE A 91 4.38 -16.18 1.49
N THR A 92 3.27 -15.52 1.16
CA THR A 92 1.94 -16.14 1.28
C THR A 92 1.78 -17.23 0.23
N THR A 93 1.26 -18.38 0.64
CA THR A 93 0.80 -19.42 -0.28
C THR A 93 -0.59 -19.05 -0.78
N ASN A 94 -0.65 -18.12 -1.72
CA ASN A 94 -1.90 -17.83 -2.41
C ASN A 94 -2.39 -19.06 -3.16
N THR A 95 -3.71 -19.25 -3.19
CA THR A 95 -4.30 -20.36 -3.96
C THR A 95 -4.22 -20.09 -5.46
N THR A 96 -4.10 -18.81 -5.83
CA THR A 96 -4.08 -18.35 -7.22
C THR A 96 -2.83 -17.52 -7.51
N LYS A 97 -2.33 -17.64 -8.74
CA LYS A 97 -1.24 -16.80 -9.22
C LYS A 97 -1.70 -15.34 -9.30
N MET A 98 -1.03 -14.46 -8.57
CA MET A 98 -1.30 -13.02 -8.63
C MET A 98 -0.54 -12.38 -9.79
N GLU A 99 -1.14 -11.35 -10.37
CA GLU A 99 -0.51 -10.48 -11.34
C GLU A 99 -0.62 -9.02 -10.87
N THR A 100 0.47 -8.28 -11.09
CA THR A 100 0.58 -6.86 -10.75
C THR A 100 0.64 -6.05 -12.03
N PHE A 101 -0.18 -5.01 -12.12
CA PHE A 101 -0.05 -4.00 -13.18
C PHE A 101 -0.25 -2.60 -12.62
N SER A 102 0.32 -1.61 -13.30
CA SER A 102 0.21 -0.21 -12.90
C SER A 102 -0.26 0.65 -14.06
N PHE A 103 -1.00 1.71 -13.76
CA PHE A 103 -1.44 2.69 -14.75
C PHE A 103 -1.46 4.09 -14.17
N PRO A 104 -1.07 5.12 -14.95
CA PRO A 104 -1.15 6.50 -14.52
C PRO A 104 -2.59 7.01 -14.61
N ILE A 105 -2.97 7.88 -13.68
CA ILE A 105 -4.15 8.73 -13.74
C ILE A 105 -3.68 10.16 -13.94
N SER A 106 -4.04 10.74 -15.08
CA SER A 106 -3.68 12.12 -15.43
C SER A 106 -4.45 13.15 -14.58
N PRO A 107 -3.95 14.39 -14.48
CA PRO A 107 -4.66 15.46 -13.77
C PRO A 107 -6.07 15.72 -14.33
N SER A 108 -6.25 15.56 -15.64
CA SER A 108 -7.56 15.68 -16.29
C SER A 108 -8.55 14.59 -15.84
N GLN A 109 -8.10 13.34 -15.71
CA GLN A 109 -8.92 12.25 -15.18
C GLN A 109 -9.28 12.47 -13.71
N ILE A 110 -8.34 12.99 -12.91
CA ILE A 110 -8.61 13.38 -11.51
C ILE A 110 -9.70 14.47 -11.45
N ALA A 111 -9.59 15.50 -12.29
CA ALA A 111 -10.59 16.58 -12.35
C ALA A 111 -11.97 16.05 -12.77
N ASN A 112 -12.02 15.21 -13.80
CA ASN A 112 -13.26 14.58 -14.25
C ASN A 112 -13.90 13.72 -13.16
N LEU A 113 -13.11 12.93 -12.44
CA LEU A 113 -13.60 12.09 -11.35
C LEU A 113 -14.22 12.94 -10.23
N LYS A 114 -13.59 14.06 -9.86
CA LYS A 114 -14.12 15.00 -8.85
C LYS A 114 -15.41 15.69 -9.26
N VAL A 115 -15.65 15.88 -10.55
CA VAL A 115 -16.92 16.40 -11.07
C VAL A 115 -18.00 15.32 -11.01
N LYS A 116 -17.66 14.07 -11.34
CA LYS A 116 -18.59 12.94 -11.34
C LYS A 116 -18.98 12.52 -9.92
N ILE A 117 -18.03 12.50 -8.98
CA ILE A 117 -18.21 12.06 -7.60
C ILE A 117 -17.72 13.16 -6.66
N VAL A 118 -18.64 13.69 -5.86
CA VAL A 118 -18.32 14.70 -4.84
C VAL A 118 -17.76 13.99 -3.62
N GLY A 119 -16.48 14.20 -3.34
CA GLY A 119 -15.80 13.58 -2.19
C GLY A 119 -14.28 13.68 -2.32
N PRO A 120 -13.54 13.13 -1.35
CA PRO A 120 -12.10 13.03 -1.49
C PRO A 120 -11.72 12.06 -2.62
N PHE A 121 -10.59 12.36 -3.26
CA PHE A 121 -10.20 11.71 -4.51
C PHE A 121 -9.96 10.20 -4.34
N PHE A 122 -9.30 9.82 -3.23
CA PHE A 122 -8.95 8.43 -2.95
C PHE A 122 -10.20 7.53 -2.91
N GLU A 123 -11.22 7.94 -2.16
CA GLU A 123 -12.47 7.21 -1.99
C GLU A 123 -13.28 7.18 -3.28
N SER A 124 -13.29 8.29 -4.02
CA SER A 124 -13.95 8.36 -5.33
C SER A 124 -13.32 7.38 -6.33
N LEU A 125 -11.99 7.28 -6.33
CA LEU A 125 -11.26 6.34 -7.17
C LEU A 125 -11.53 4.89 -6.73
N CYS A 126 -11.40 4.62 -5.43
CA CYS A 126 -11.62 3.30 -4.86
C CYS A 126 -13.06 2.83 -5.06
N ALA A 127 -14.06 3.72 -5.03
CA ALA A 127 -15.46 3.38 -5.33
C ALA A 127 -15.64 2.81 -6.74
N ILE A 128 -15.04 3.44 -7.75
CA ILE A 128 -15.11 2.97 -9.14
C ILE A 128 -14.37 1.63 -9.30
N ILE A 129 -13.18 1.50 -8.70
CA ILE A 129 -12.39 0.26 -8.77
C ILE A 129 -13.11 -0.88 -8.02
N TRP A 130 -13.68 -0.59 -6.85
CA TRP A 130 -14.46 -1.54 -6.05
C TRP A 130 -15.66 -2.06 -6.85
N GLN A 131 -16.42 -1.16 -7.48
CA GLN A 131 -17.51 -1.55 -8.37
C GLN A 131 -17.04 -2.37 -9.57
N SER A 132 -15.93 -1.97 -10.20
CA SER A 132 -15.36 -2.72 -11.34
C SER A 132 -14.97 -4.15 -10.94
N ILE A 133 -14.39 -4.32 -9.75
CA ILE A 133 -14.05 -5.65 -9.20
C ILE A 133 -15.30 -6.42 -8.76
N ALA A 134 -16.34 -5.74 -8.28
CA ALA A 134 -17.61 -6.40 -7.99
C ALA A 134 -18.27 -6.95 -9.27
N ILE A 135 -18.26 -6.18 -10.36
CA ILE A 135 -18.82 -6.58 -11.66
C ILE A 135 -18.13 -7.85 -12.17
N LEU A 136 -16.79 -7.89 -12.15
CA LEU A 136 -16.06 -9.08 -12.63
C LEU A 136 -16.26 -10.30 -11.73
N ARG A 137 -16.39 -10.12 -10.40
CA ARG A 137 -16.56 -11.23 -9.44
C ARG A 137 -18.00 -11.73 -9.28
N GLN A 138 -18.98 -10.99 -9.79
CA GLN A 138 -20.41 -11.38 -9.82
C GLN A 138 -20.94 -11.82 -8.44
N GLU A 139 -21.33 -13.09 -8.29
CA GLU A 139 -21.84 -13.66 -7.04
C GLU A 139 -20.82 -13.58 -5.88
N ASN A 140 -19.53 -13.46 -6.20
CA ASN A 140 -18.43 -13.28 -5.25
C ASN A 140 -18.02 -11.81 -5.08
N GLU A 141 -18.94 -10.86 -5.31
CA GLU A 141 -18.64 -9.44 -5.12
C GLU A 141 -18.12 -9.14 -3.70
N PRO A 142 -17.05 -8.33 -3.56
CA PRO A 142 -16.49 -8.03 -2.25
C PRO A 142 -17.43 -7.08 -1.50
N LYS A 143 -18.15 -7.57 -0.48
CA LYS A 143 -19.03 -6.74 0.38
C LYS A 143 -18.28 -5.95 1.43
N THR A 144 -17.11 -6.44 1.80
CA THR A 144 -16.23 -5.82 2.78
C THR A 144 -14.92 -5.48 2.11
N VAL A 145 -14.40 -4.29 2.38
CA VAL A 145 -13.09 -3.83 1.91
C VAL A 145 -12.29 -3.28 3.07
N THR A 146 -10.96 -3.40 2.96
CA THR A 146 -10.02 -2.83 3.92
C THR A 146 -9.39 -1.58 3.33
N ILE A 147 -9.25 -0.53 4.13
CA ILE A 147 -8.63 0.74 3.75
C ILE A 147 -7.41 0.96 4.65
N CYS A 148 -6.25 1.22 4.04
CA CYS A 148 -5.02 1.55 4.75
C CYS A 148 -4.59 2.97 4.38
N LYS A 149 -4.53 3.89 5.35
CA LYS A 149 -4.21 5.31 5.13
C LYS A 149 -3.00 5.78 5.93
N HIS A 150 -2.43 6.91 5.52
CA HIS A 150 -1.43 7.61 6.31
C HIS A 150 -1.99 8.01 7.69
N ASN A 151 -1.22 7.78 8.74
CA ASN A 151 -1.50 8.33 10.05
C ASN A 151 -0.74 9.64 10.25
N SER A 152 -1.47 10.76 10.28
CA SER A 152 -0.89 12.08 10.48
C SER A 152 -0.17 12.26 11.82
N LYS A 153 -0.42 11.40 12.80
CA LYS A 153 0.26 11.38 14.11
C LYS A 153 1.57 10.59 14.10
N ARG A 154 1.94 10.00 12.96
CA ARG A 154 3.17 9.21 12.82
C ARG A 154 4.41 10.05 13.15
N THR A 155 5.28 9.53 14.00
CA THR A 155 6.60 10.12 14.27
C THR A 155 7.53 9.90 13.08
N LYS A 156 7.89 10.97 12.39
CA LYS A 156 8.85 10.91 11.26
C LYS A 156 10.22 10.39 11.71
N GLY A 157 10.84 9.56 10.88
CA GLY A 157 12.17 8.99 11.15
C GLY A 157 12.17 7.83 12.16
N VAL A 158 11.03 7.45 12.73
CA VAL A 158 10.90 6.20 13.49
C VAL A 158 10.42 5.11 12.54
N LEU A 159 11.11 3.97 12.55
CA LEU A 159 10.70 2.80 11.80
C LEU A 159 9.53 2.14 12.55
N SER A 160 8.36 2.09 11.92
CA SER A 160 7.16 1.48 12.50
C SER A 160 6.14 1.17 11.42
N ASN A 161 5.15 0.35 11.79
CA ASN A 161 3.92 0.20 11.04
C ASN A 161 2.89 1.13 11.67
N SER A 162 2.55 2.19 10.94
CA SER A 162 1.82 3.32 11.48
C SER A 162 0.55 3.66 10.70
N GLN A 163 0.27 2.94 9.60
CA GLN A 163 -0.92 3.16 8.81
C GLN A 163 -2.20 2.96 9.64
N ILE A 164 -3.19 3.81 9.41
CA ILE A 164 -4.54 3.61 9.93
C ILE A 164 -5.19 2.52 9.10
N ILE A 165 -5.64 1.44 9.74
CA ILE A 165 -6.33 0.33 9.08
C ILE A 165 -7.81 0.41 9.46
N SER A 166 -8.67 0.43 8.45
CA SER A 166 -10.12 0.49 8.64
C SER A 166 -10.83 -0.50 7.73
N THR A 167 -12.03 -0.92 8.14
CA THR A 167 -12.90 -1.77 7.33
C THR A 167 -14.18 -1.03 6.96
N VAL A 168 -14.68 -1.32 5.77
CA VAL A 168 -15.95 -0.79 5.26
C VAL A 168 -16.78 -1.96 4.77
N LYS A 169 -18.02 -2.05 5.22
CA LYS A 169 -18.96 -3.11 4.85
C LYS A 169 -20.21 -2.52 4.21
N ALA A 170 -20.55 -2.99 3.02
CA ALA A 170 -21.81 -2.66 2.36
C ALA A 170 -22.89 -3.70 2.70
N ASP A 171 -24.08 -3.22 3.03
CA ASP A 171 -25.31 -4.02 3.20
C ASP A 171 -26.14 -4.13 1.91
N PHE A 172 -25.63 -3.62 0.80
CA PHE A 172 -26.26 -3.63 -0.54
C PHE A 172 -25.33 -4.24 -1.61
N SER A 173 -25.85 -4.48 -2.81
CA SER A 173 -25.05 -4.93 -3.97
C SER A 173 -24.17 -3.84 -4.53
N ILE A 174 -22.89 -4.13 -4.71
CA ILE A 174 -21.87 -3.22 -5.23
C ILE A 174 -21.99 -3.10 -6.75
N ILE A 175 -22.28 -4.21 -7.45
CA ILE A 175 -22.41 -4.28 -8.91
C ILE A 175 -23.36 -3.18 -9.47
N GLY A 176 -24.49 -2.96 -8.80
CA GLY A 176 -25.49 -1.97 -9.21
C GLY A 176 -25.51 -0.68 -8.38
N ALA A 177 -24.56 -0.48 -7.47
CA ALA A 177 -24.55 0.70 -6.61
C ALA A 177 -24.21 1.98 -7.39
N ASP A 178 -24.69 3.14 -6.91
CA ASP A 178 -24.16 4.42 -7.39
C ASP A 178 -22.72 4.60 -6.86
N PRO A 179 -21.70 4.83 -7.72
CA PRO A 179 -20.35 5.14 -7.28
C PRO A 179 -20.26 6.26 -6.23
N LYS A 180 -21.17 7.24 -6.27
CA LYS A 180 -21.24 8.29 -5.23
C LYS A 180 -21.58 7.71 -3.87
N LYS A 181 -22.55 6.79 -3.82
CA LYS A 181 -22.93 6.10 -2.58
C LYS A 181 -21.77 5.27 -2.04
N LEU A 182 -21.03 4.58 -2.92
CA LEU A 182 -19.84 3.83 -2.54
C LEU A 182 -18.73 4.74 -2.01
N ALA A 183 -18.48 5.89 -2.65
CA ALA A 183 -17.47 6.85 -2.21
C ALA A 183 -17.82 7.45 -0.83
N THR A 184 -19.08 7.81 -0.60
CA THR A 184 -19.58 8.23 0.72
C THR A 184 -19.41 7.13 1.75
N LEU A 185 -19.73 5.87 1.41
CA LEU A 185 -19.54 4.73 2.31
C LEU A 185 -18.06 4.56 2.71
N LEU A 186 -17.14 4.68 1.75
CA LEU A 186 -15.70 4.60 1.99
C LEU A 186 -15.17 5.76 2.84
N ALA A 187 -15.72 6.97 2.69
CA ALA A 187 -15.29 8.16 3.39
C ALA A 187 -15.83 8.24 4.82
N ASP A 188 -17.12 7.93 5.01
CA ASP A 188 -17.86 8.33 6.21
C ASP A 188 -18.17 7.15 7.15
N GLN A 189 -18.08 5.90 6.66
CA GLN A 189 -18.49 4.71 7.41
C GLN A 189 -17.35 3.69 7.59
N ALA A 190 -16.10 4.13 7.44
CA ALA A 190 -14.94 3.30 7.76
C ALA A 190 -14.81 3.11 9.27
N THR A 191 -14.76 1.85 9.71
CA THR A 191 -14.51 1.48 11.10
C THR A 191 -13.03 1.23 11.30
N GLU A 192 -12.38 2.02 12.15
CA GLU A 192 -10.96 1.85 12.45
C GLU A 192 -10.73 0.59 13.31
N GLU A 193 -9.78 -0.25 12.87
CA GLU A 193 -9.40 -1.51 13.52
C GLU A 193 -7.95 -1.52 14.02
N THR A 194 -7.20 -0.41 13.87
CA THR A 194 -5.76 -0.35 14.18
C THR A 194 -5.44 -0.82 15.59
N THR A 195 -6.16 -0.35 16.61
CA THR A 195 -5.92 -0.73 18.01
C THR A 195 -6.27 -2.19 18.26
N GLN A 196 -7.39 -2.66 17.69
CA GLN A 196 -7.86 -4.03 17.83
C GLN A 196 -6.89 -5.02 17.18
N ILE A 197 -6.24 -4.63 16.08
CA ILE A 197 -5.16 -5.40 15.44
C ILE A 197 -3.97 -5.52 16.40
N VAL A 198 -3.51 -4.41 16.97
CA VAL A 198 -2.37 -4.41 17.93
C VAL A 198 -2.68 -5.32 19.12
N GLU A 199 -3.85 -5.15 19.75
CA GLU A 199 -4.28 -5.97 20.88
C GLU A 199 -4.37 -7.46 20.53
N ALA A 200 -4.87 -7.80 19.34
CA ALA A 200 -4.98 -9.18 18.88
C ALA A 200 -3.59 -9.84 18.70
N ILE A 201 -2.65 -9.14 18.07
CA ILE A 201 -1.30 -9.65 17.82
C ILE A 201 -0.48 -9.74 19.11
N GLU A 202 -0.60 -8.76 20.01
CA GLU A 202 0.06 -8.77 21.32
C GLU A 202 -0.44 -9.94 22.18
N LYS A 203 -1.76 -10.20 22.20
CA LYS A 203 -2.36 -11.31 22.93
C LYS A 203 -1.89 -12.68 22.45
N ASP A 204 -1.70 -12.82 21.14
CA ASP A 204 -1.20 -14.05 20.51
C ASP A 204 0.33 -14.15 20.56
N GLN A 205 1.03 -13.10 21.03
CA GLN A 205 2.49 -13.02 21.09
C GLN A 205 3.16 -13.24 19.72
N GLY A 206 2.45 -12.92 18.64
CA GLY A 206 2.93 -13.11 17.27
C GLY A 206 3.15 -14.57 16.87
N VAL A 207 2.47 -15.52 17.49
CA VAL A 207 2.57 -16.96 17.16
C VAL A 207 1.87 -17.28 15.83
N SER A 208 0.81 -16.57 15.52
CA SER A 208 -0.03 -16.76 14.35
C SER A 208 0.41 -15.87 13.21
N ASP A 209 0.61 -16.48 12.05
CA ASP A 209 0.82 -15.74 10.81
C ASP A 209 -0.51 -15.19 10.30
N VAL A 210 -0.53 -13.89 10.04
CA VAL A 210 -1.70 -13.18 9.52
C VAL A 210 -1.33 -12.31 8.33
N ILE A 211 -2.32 -12.03 7.49
CA ILE A 211 -2.22 -11.05 6.41
C ILE A 211 -3.24 -9.93 6.65
N VAL A 212 -2.85 -8.71 6.27
CA VAL A 212 -3.73 -7.54 6.21
C VAL A 212 -4.14 -7.32 4.75
N TYR A 213 -3.13 -7.14 3.88
CA TYR A 213 -3.39 -6.86 2.47
C TYR A 213 -3.92 -8.10 1.76
N GLY A 214 -5.10 -8.00 1.19
CA GLY A 214 -5.78 -9.12 0.53
C GLY A 214 -6.53 -10.06 1.49
N ALA A 215 -6.59 -9.74 2.80
CA ALA A 215 -7.54 -10.38 3.72
C ALA A 215 -8.99 -10.11 3.25
N ASN A 216 -9.27 -8.84 2.95
CA ASN A 216 -10.34 -8.41 2.07
C ASN A 216 -9.73 -7.72 0.84
N LEU A 217 -10.54 -7.33 -0.14
CA LEU A 217 -10.07 -6.40 -1.18
C LEU A 217 -9.57 -5.14 -0.47
N THR A 218 -8.29 -4.81 -0.65
CA THR A 218 -7.62 -3.79 0.15
C THR A 218 -7.25 -2.57 -0.69
N PHE A 219 -7.66 -1.37 -0.26
CA PHE A 219 -7.29 -0.10 -0.85
C PHE A 219 -6.25 0.60 0.02
N VAL A 220 -5.09 0.95 -0.54
CA VAL A 220 -3.97 1.51 0.19
C VAL A 220 -3.66 2.90 -0.33
N ASP A 221 -3.80 3.91 0.54
CA ASP A 221 -3.46 5.29 0.24
C ASP A 221 -2.02 5.59 0.66
N TRP A 222 -1.15 5.71 -0.35
CA TRP A 222 0.24 6.12 -0.19
C TRP A 222 0.53 7.44 -0.91
N GLN A 223 -0.49 8.23 -1.24
CA GLN A 223 -0.32 9.48 -1.97
C GLN A 223 0.60 10.48 -1.24
N GLU A 224 0.62 10.41 0.08
CA GLU A 224 1.45 11.26 0.96
C GLU A 224 2.82 10.64 1.29
N ALA A 225 3.16 9.48 0.72
CA ALA A 225 4.47 8.89 0.92
C ALA A 225 5.54 9.64 0.12
N ASN A 226 6.66 9.95 0.77
CA ASN A 226 7.73 10.80 0.24
C ASN A 226 8.67 10.06 -0.74
N PHE A 227 8.10 9.28 -1.67
CA PHE A 227 8.86 8.44 -2.60
C PHE A 227 9.76 9.23 -3.57
N TYR A 228 9.38 10.46 -3.91
CA TYR A 228 10.10 11.33 -4.85
C TYR A 228 11.01 12.37 -4.15
N GLU A 229 11.11 12.33 -2.81
CA GLU A 229 11.99 13.24 -2.05
C GLU A 229 13.43 12.73 -1.95
N LEU A 230 13.71 11.51 -2.40
CA LEU A 230 15.07 11.01 -2.49
C LEU A 230 15.88 11.96 -3.37
N GLU A 231 17.02 12.41 -2.88
CA GLU A 231 17.92 13.30 -3.60
C GLU A 231 19.34 12.75 -3.51
N LEU A 232 19.90 12.39 -4.67
CA LEU A 232 21.28 11.95 -4.78
C LEU A 232 22.01 12.88 -5.75
N GLN A 233 23.05 13.54 -5.27
CA GLN A 233 23.86 14.46 -6.08
C GLN A 233 23.02 15.54 -6.79
N GLY A 234 21.96 16.04 -6.14
CA GLY A 234 21.06 17.03 -6.72
C GLY A 234 19.99 16.47 -7.67
N HIS A 235 19.88 15.15 -7.80
CA HIS A 235 18.90 14.50 -8.68
C HIS A 235 17.83 13.76 -7.86
N ASN A 236 16.57 13.97 -8.24
CA ASN A 236 15.43 13.20 -7.73
C ASN A 236 15.06 12.05 -8.67
N PRO A 237 14.33 11.03 -8.20
CA PRO A 237 13.80 9.98 -9.06
C PRO A 237 12.91 10.53 -10.19
N ASP A 238 13.18 10.08 -11.41
CA ASP A 238 12.28 10.32 -12.56
C ASP A 238 11.00 9.48 -12.46
N PHE A 239 11.12 8.28 -11.89
CA PHE A 239 10.06 7.30 -11.76
C PHE A 239 10.27 6.47 -10.50
N VAL A 240 9.17 6.20 -9.79
CA VAL A 240 9.15 5.26 -8.68
C VAL A 240 8.08 4.22 -8.93
N SER A 241 8.46 2.95 -8.83
CA SER A 241 7.56 1.80 -8.81
C SER A 241 7.63 1.14 -7.44
N TYR A 242 6.47 0.83 -6.88
CA TYR A 242 6.35 0.10 -5.63
C TYR A 242 5.37 -1.06 -5.82
N SER A 243 5.68 -2.19 -5.20
CA SER A 243 4.81 -3.35 -5.14
C SER A 243 4.92 -4.00 -3.76
N ILE A 244 3.86 -4.67 -3.35
CA ILE A 244 3.81 -5.46 -2.12
C ILE A 244 3.74 -6.93 -2.53
N GLN A 245 4.58 -7.75 -1.92
CA GLN A 245 4.47 -9.21 -2.02
C GLN A 245 3.66 -9.75 -0.84
N GLY A 246 3.14 -10.97 -0.96
CA GLY A 246 2.36 -11.58 0.11
C GLY A 246 0.92 -11.07 0.20
N ILE A 247 0.34 -10.62 -0.91
CA ILE A 247 -1.05 -10.15 -0.98
C ILE A 247 -1.99 -11.34 -1.04
N GLY A 248 -2.99 -11.43 -0.17
CA GLY A 248 -4.00 -12.50 -0.23
C GLY A 248 -4.88 -12.48 -1.48
N ASP A 249 -5.63 -13.56 -1.71
CA ASP A 249 -6.38 -13.82 -2.95
C ASP A 249 -7.43 -12.73 -3.28
N ASN A 250 -7.91 -11.96 -2.30
CA ASN A 250 -8.84 -10.86 -2.57
C ASN A 250 -8.20 -9.66 -3.29
N GLY A 251 -6.87 -9.56 -3.26
CA GLY A 251 -6.08 -8.54 -3.93
C GLY A 251 -5.97 -7.19 -3.22
N ALA A 252 -5.15 -6.32 -3.79
CA ALA A 252 -4.88 -4.99 -3.27
C ALA A 252 -4.73 -3.96 -4.39
N VAL A 253 -5.09 -2.72 -4.08
CA VAL A 253 -4.98 -1.55 -4.95
C VAL A 253 -4.22 -0.47 -4.20
N LEU A 254 -3.08 -0.07 -4.75
CA LEU A 254 -2.18 0.93 -4.17
C LEU A 254 -2.33 2.23 -4.96
N VAL A 255 -2.56 3.34 -4.28
CA VAL A 255 -2.62 4.68 -4.88
C VAL A 255 -1.38 5.44 -4.47
N LEU A 256 -0.51 5.71 -5.44
CA LEU A 256 0.82 6.30 -5.24
C LEU A 256 0.87 7.74 -5.79
N PRO A 257 1.81 8.57 -5.29
CA PRO A 257 2.08 9.87 -5.88
C PRO A 257 2.50 9.70 -7.35
N GLY A 258 2.01 10.58 -8.22
CA GLY A 258 2.51 10.69 -9.59
C GLY A 258 3.91 11.30 -9.62
N SER A 259 4.62 11.07 -10.73
CA SER A 259 5.97 11.63 -10.89
C SER A 259 5.97 13.16 -10.92
N ASN A 260 7.13 13.72 -10.57
CA ASN A 260 7.36 15.16 -10.57
C ASN A 260 7.26 15.79 -11.97
N HIS A 261 7.31 14.98 -13.04
CA HIS A 261 7.16 15.43 -14.42
C HIS A 261 5.74 15.91 -14.77
N PHE A 262 4.74 15.60 -13.93
CA PHE A 262 3.33 15.96 -14.16
C PHE A 262 2.85 17.25 -13.46
N GLY A 263 3.75 18.13 -13.00
CA GLY A 263 3.39 19.43 -12.38
C GLY A 263 3.75 19.55 -10.89
N LYS A 264 3.28 20.59 -10.18
CA LYS A 264 3.50 20.77 -8.72
C LYS A 264 2.18 20.56 -7.95
N GLY A 265 2.25 19.96 -6.76
CA GLY A 265 1.09 19.81 -5.86
C GLY A 265 0.03 18.79 -6.32
N TRP A 266 -1.24 19.08 -6.05
CA TRP A 266 -2.40 18.23 -6.42
C TRP A 266 -2.65 18.12 -7.94
N GLU A 267 -1.97 18.96 -8.72
CA GLU A 267 -1.97 18.93 -10.17
C GLU A 267 -1.09 17.81 -10.72
N LYS A 268 -0.32 17.11 -9.89
CA LYS A 268 0.36 15.88 -10.30
C LYS A 268 -0.66 14.78 -10.51
N GLY A 269 -0.43 13.94 -11.52
CA GLY A 269 -1.16 12.70 -11.70
C GLY A 269 -1.01 11.76 -10.50
N ARG A 270 -1.58 10.56 -10.61
CA ARG A 270 -1.36 9.46 -9.67
C ARG A 270 -0.89 8.23 -10.41
N LEU A 271 -0.20 7.34 -9.72
CA LEU A 271 0.06 6.00 -10.22
C LEU A 271 -0.80 5.05 -9.40
N VAL A 272 -1.60 4.23 -10.08
CA VAL A 272 -2.36 3.15 -9.42
C VAL A 272 -1.68 1.84 -9.75
N THR A 273 -1.37 1.06 -8.72
CA THR A 273 -0.85 -0.31 -8.86
C THR A 273 -1.90 -1.27 -8.33
N VAL A 274 -2.30 -2.23 -9.15
CA VAL A 274 -3.30 -3.24 -8.81
C VAL A 274 -2.63 -4.61 -8.77
N ILE A 275 -2.95 -5.38 -7.73
CA ILE A 275 -2.44 -6.74 -7.49
C ILE A 275 -3.66 -7.64 -7.30
N LEU A 276 -3.97 -8.49 -8.28
CA LEU A 276 -5.15 -9.35 -8.31
C LEU A 276 -4.84 -10.72 -8.88
N PRO A 277 -5.73 -11.72 -8.72
CA PRO A 277 -5.65 -12.98 -9.45
C PRO A 277 -5.45 -12.76 -10.95
N GLN A 278 -4.51 -13.51 -11.55
CA GLN A 278 -4.08 -13.30 -12.93
C GLN A 278 -5.25 -13.33 -13.94
N ASN A 279 -6.22 -14.21 -13.70
CA ASN A 279 -7.41 -14.37 -14.52
C ASN A 279 -8.38 -13.17 -14.45
N GLU A 280 -8.28 -12.29 -13.45
CA GLU A 280 -9.15 -11.12 -13.29
C GLU A 280 -8.59 -9.86 -13.97
N VAL A 281 -7.27 -9.80 -14.22
CA VAL A 281 -6.57 -8.58 -14.66
C VAL A 281 -7.09 -8.06 -16.00
N TRP A 282 -7.33 -8.94 -16.97
CA TRP A 282 -7.80 -8.54 -18.30
C TRP A 282 -9.19 -7.89 -18.24
N GLU A 283 -10.12 -8.51 -17.52
CA GLU A 283 -11.48 -7.99 -17.38
C GLU A 283 -11.50 -6.68 -16.60
N LEU A 284 -10.71 -6.57 -15.53
CA LEU A 284 -10.58 -5.31 -14.80
C LEU A 284 -10.05 -4.19 -15.70
N LYS A 285 -9.01 -4.43 -16.51
CA LYS A 285 -8.50 -3.42 -17.46
C LYS A 285 -9.60 -2.94 -18.41
N SER A 286 -10.51 -3.83 -18.84
CA SER A 286 -11.66 -3.47 -19.67
C SER A 286 -12.64 -2.57 -18.92
N GLU A 287 -13.01 -2.91 -17.68
CA GLU A 287 -13.91 -2.10 -16.85
C GLU A 287 -13.32 -0.73 -16.51
N LEU A 288 -12.01 -0.66 -16.22
CA LEU A 288 -11.33 0.61 -15.95
C LEU A 288 -11.31 1.55 -17.17
N LYS A 289 -11.25 1.00 -18.39
CA LYS A 289 -11.37 1.79 -19.63
C LYS A 289 -12.79 2.34 -19.82
N LYS A 290 -13.82 1.52 -19.59
CA LYS A 290 -15.23 1.97 -19.64
C LYS A 290 -15.50 3.12 -18.66
N ASN A 291 -14.80 3.13 -17.53
CA ASN A 291 -14.89 4.18 -16.52
C ASN A 291 -13.91 5.35 -16.74
N GLU A 292 -13.23 5.41 -17.89
CA GLU A 292 -12.25 6.47 -18.25
C GLU A 292 -11.06 6.59 -17.27
N LEU A 293 -10.78 5.56 -16.47
CA LEU A 293 -9.64 5.52 -15.54
C LEU A 293 -8.35 5.03 -16.22
N MET A 294 -8.46 4.21 -17.26
CA MET A 294 -7.33 3.73 -18.07
C MET A 294 -7.48 4.16 -19.53
N LEU A 295 -6.36 4.52 -20.17
CA LEU A 295 -6.30 4.82 -21.60
C LEU A 295 -6.36 3.54 -22.44
N GLU A 296 -6.86 3.64 -23.68
CA GLU A 296 -7.02 2.49 -24.57
C GLU A 296 -5.68 1.84 -24.97
N SER A 297 -4.60 2.63 -25.05
CA SER A 297 -3.28 2.22 -25.56
C SER A 297 -2.43 1.36 -24.62
N SER A 298 -2.89 1.05 -23.40
CA SER A 298 -2.09 0.36 -22.37
C SER A 298 -2.07 -1.18 -22.47
N ILE A 299 -2.19 -1.76 -23.67
CA ILE A 299 -2.34 -3.23 -23.86
C ILE A 299 -1.00 -3.97 -24.08
N GLU A 300 0.14 -3.30 -24.23
CA GLU A 300 1.42 -4.01 -24.43
C GLU A 300 2.06 -4.51 -23.13
#